data_AF-S6SVY2-F1
#
_entry.id   AF-S6SVY2-F1
#
_cell.length_a   1.000
_cell.length_b   1.000
_cell.length_c   1.000
_cell.angle_alpha   90.00
_cell.angle_beta   90.00
_cell.angle_gamma   90.00
#
_symmetry.space_group_name_H-M   'P 1'
#
loop_
_entity.id
_entity.type
_entity.pdbx_description
1 polymer ?
#
loop_
_entity_poly.entity_id
_entity_poly.type
_entity_poly.pdbx_seq_one_letter_code
_entity_poly.pdbx_strand_id
1 'polypeptide(L)' 'MPLFVRVSATDWVEDGWNADETVELARRLKALGTDLIDVSSGGTSANAEIPVGPGYQTRFAERVRNES' A
#
# COMPACT_ATOMS: atom_id res chain seq x y z
N MET A 1 19.10 13.54 -1.63
CA MET A 1 17.76 13.76 -2.18
C MET A 1 16.84 12.68 -1.62
N PRO A 2 15.57 12.98 -1.29
CA PRO A 2 14.66 11.96 -0.79
C PRO A 2 14.25 10.97 -1.89
N LEU A 3 14.18 9.68 -1.55
CA LEU A 3 13.66 8.60 -2.39
C LEU A 3 12.26 8.22 -1.91
N PHE A 4 11.27 8.42 -2.78
CA PHE A 4 9.89 8.05 -2.52
C PHE A 4 9.52 6.81 -3.34
N VAL A 5 8.74 5.91 -2.74
CA VAL A 5 8.17 4.74 -3.43
C VAL A 5 6.66 4.76 -3.30
N ARG A 6 5.95 4.66 -4.42
CA ARG A 6 4.49 4.53 -4.44
C ARG A 6 4.09 3.06 -4.58
N VAL A 7 3.15 2.61 -3.76
CA VAL A 7 2.66 1.22 -3.75
C VAL A 7 1.14 1.18 -3.76
N SER A 8 0.56 0.12 -4.33
CA SER A 8 -0.86 -0.22 -4.12
C SER A 8 -0.97 -1.15 -2.91
N ALA A 9 -1.73 -0.75 -1.89
CA ALA A 9 -1.86 -1.50 -0.65
C ALA A 9 -2.64 -2.81 -0.79
N THR A 10 -3.46 -2.93 -1.82
CA THR A 10 -4.22 -4.13 -2.15
C THR A 10 -4.69 -4.06 -3.59
N ASP A 11 -4.87 -5.21 -4.23
CA ASP A 11 -5.50 -5.31 -5.55
C ASP A 11 -7.04 -5.35 -5.52
N TRP A 12 -7.65 -5.47 -4.32
CA TRP A 12 -9.10 -5.59 -4.12
C TRP A 12 -9.76 -6.80 -4.80
N VAL A 13 -9.02 -7.89 -4.95
CA VAL A 13 -9.52 -9.17 -5.46
C VAL A 13 -9.08 -10.31 -4.57
N GLU A 14 -9.82 -11.41 -4.61
CA GLU A 14 -9.41 -12.68 -3.98
C GLU A 14 -8.07 -13.15 -4.55
N ASP A 15 -7.20 -13.70 -3.70
CA ASP A 15 -5.83 -14.12 -4.02
C ASP A 15 -4.92 -13.04 -4.66
N GLY A 16 -5.31 -11.77 -4.61
CA GLY A 16 -4.49 -10.63 -5.03
C GLY A 16 -3.55 -10.12 -3.94
N TRP A 17 -2.74 -9.11 -4.29
CA TRP A 17 -1.89 -8.42 -3.32
C TRP A 17 -2.73 -7.82 -2.19
N ASN A 18 -2.24 -7.95 -0.96
CA ASN A 18 -2.96 -7.51 0.22
C ASN A 18 -2.18 -6.56 1.13
N ALA A 19 -2.87 -6.04 2.15
CA ALA A 19 -2.31 -5.05 3.05
C ALA A 19 -1.17 -5.60 3.92
N ASP A 20 -1.20 -6.89 4.29
CA ASP A 20 -0.16 -7.51 5.12
C ASP A 20 1.15 -7.60 4.33
N GLU A 21 1.06 -7.98 3.06
CA GLU A 21 2.19 -8.01 2.13
C GLU A 21 2.77 -6.61 1.89
N THR A 22 1.90 -5.60 1.79
CA THR A 22 2.34 -4.19 1.68
C THR A 22 3.12 -3.73 2.91
N VAL A 23 2.68 -4.10 4.12
CA VAL A 23 3.39 -3.78 5.36
C VAL A 23 4.77 -4.46 5.38
N GLU A 24 4.85 -5.72 4.95
CA GLU A 24 6.12 -6.44 4.87
C GLU A 24 7.06 -5.85 3.81
N LEU A 25 6.53 -5.46 2.64
CA LEU A 25 7.28 -4.72 1.62
C LEU A 25 7.79 -3.39 2.18
N ALA A 26 6.96 -2.65 2.92
CA ALA A 26 7.34 -1.40 3.53
C ALA A 26 8.50 -1.53 4.52
N ARG A 27 8.52 -2.58 5.36
CA ARG A 27 9.66 -2.89 6.25
C ARG A 27 10.96 -3.05 5.46
N ARG A 28 10.89 -3.77 4.34
CA ARG A 28 12.05 -4.01 3.46
C ARG A 28 12.52 -2.73 2.78
N LEU A 29 11.60 -1.94 2.23
CA LEU A 29 11.92 -0.66 1.59
C LEU A 29 12.55 0.34 2.56
N LYS A 30 12.05 0.39 3.79
CA LYS A 30 12.62 1.19 4.89
C LYS A 30 14.05 0.73 5.23
N ALA A 31 14.28 -0.58 5.32
CA ALA A 31 15.63 -1.13 5.54
C ALA A 31 16.61 -0.82 4.40
N LEU A 32 16.11 -0.58 3.18
CA LEU A 32 16.89 -0.18 2.00
C LEU A 32 17.10 1.35 1.90
N GLY A 33 16.58 2.14 2.85
CA GLY A 33 16.78 3.59 2.89
C GLY A 33 15.74 4.41 2.12
N THR A 34 14.53 3.88 1.91
CA THR A 34 13.40 4.67 1.39
C THR A 34 12.97 5.73 2.41
N ASP A 35 12.79 6.98 1.98
CA ASP A 35 12.46 8.12 2.86
C ASP A 35 10.95 8.28 3.08
N LEU A 36 10.13 7.88 2.11
CA LEU A 36 8.67 7.94 2.18
C LEU A 36 8.03 6.87 1.31
N ILE A 37 6.94 6.27 1.83
CA ILE A 37 6.08 5.36 1.08
C ILE A 37 4.73 6.06 0.83
N ASP A 38 4.41 6.28 -0.44
CA ASP A 38 3.12 6.81 -0.89
C ASP A 38 2.15 5.63 -1.09
N VAL A 39 1.12 5.56 -0.25
CA VAL A 39 0.23 4.39 -0.18
C VAL A 39 -1.07 4.67 -0.94
N SER A 40 -1.22 3.95 -2.05
CA SER A 40 -2.44 3.92 -2.88
C SER A 40 -3.11 2.54 -2.79
N SER A 41 -3.93 2.15 -3.78
CA SER A 41 -4.55 0.82 -3.88
C SER A 41 -5.11 0.57 -5.28
N GLY A 42 -5.27 -0.69 -5.66
CA GLY A 42 -5.89 -1.13 -6.91
C GLY A 42 -5.06 -0.84 -8.17
N GLY A 43 -5.72 -0.94 -9.32
CA GLY A 43 -5.16 -0.67 -10.65
C GLY A 43 -4.69 -1.90 -11.42
N THR A 44 -4.55 -3.04 -10.75
CA THR A 44 -4.00 -4.28 -11.33
C THR A 44 -5.06 -5.18 -11.96
N SER A 45 -6.33 -5.09 -11.54
CA SER A 45 -7.43 -5.94 -12.02
C SER A 45 -8.65 -5.11 -12.42
N ALA A 46 -9.27 -5.49 -13.54
CA ALA A 46 -10.53 -4.89 -14.01
C ALA A 46 -11.75 -5.35 -13.21
N ASN A 47 -11.65 -6.46 -12.48
CA ASN A 47 -12.74 -7.03 -11.68
C ASN A 47 -12.68 -6.62 -10.20
N ALA A 48 -11.80 -5.68 -9.86
CA ALA A 48 -11.65 -5.18 -8.50
C ALA A 48 -12.89 -4.41 -8.02
N GLU A 49 -13.47 -4.82 -6.89
CA GLU A 49 -14.55 -4.09 -6.24
C GLU A 49 -13.97 -3.12 -5.20
N ILE A 50 -13.73 -1.88 -5.62
CA ILE A 50 -13.07 -0.87 -4.78
C ILE A 50 -14.14 -0.08 -4.00
N PRO A 51 -14.11 -0.07 -2.64
CA PRO A 51 -15.05 0.67 -1.81
C PRO A 51 -14.66 2.17 -1.77
N VAL A 52 -14.80 2.85 -2.90
CA VAL A 52 -14.45 4.27 -3.05
C VAL A 52 -15.29 5.16 -2.14
N GLY A 53 -14.62 6.11 -1.47
CA GLY A 53 -15.24 7.06 -0.56
C GLY A 53 -14.18 7.97 0.08
N PRO A 54 -14.57 8.99 0.86
CA PRO A 54 -13.61 9.85 1.54
C PRO A 54 -12.63 9.03 2.40
N GLY A 55 -11.33 9.18 2.15
CA GLY A 55 -10.30 8.52 2.94
C GLY A 55 -10.21 6.99 2.78
N TYR A 56 -10.81 6.38 1.76
CA TYR A 56 -10.85 4.91 1.62
C TYR A 56 -9.47 4.21 1.62
N GLN A 57 -8.39 4.95 1.37
CA GLN A 57 -7.00 4.47 1.41
C GLN A 57 -6.25 4.79 2.71
N THR A 58 -6.75 5.70 3.56
CA THR A 58 -5.98 6.23 4.71
C THR A 58 -5.68 5.16 5.74
N ARG A 59 -6.59 4.18 5.93
CA ARG A 59 -6.36 3.03 6.79
C ARG A 59 -5.13 2.20 6.39
N PHE A 60 -4.82 2.11 5.08
CA PHE A 60 -3.64 1.41 4.61
C PHE A 60 -2.37 2.21 4.89
N ALA A 61 -2.41 3.52 4.67
CA ALA A 61 -1.30 4.42 4.99
C ALA A 61 -1.00 4.42 6.50
N GLU A 62 -2.04 4.47 7.35
CA GLU A 62 -1.93 4.36 8.79
C GLU A 62 -1.31 3.03 9.22
N ARG A 63 -1.75 1.92 8.61
CA ARG A 63 -1.23 0.60 8.90
C ARG A 63 0.24 0.46 8.54
N VAL A 64 0.63 0.88 7.33
CA VAL A 64 2.05 0.92 6.91
C VAL A 64 2.86 1.76 7.87
N ARG A 65 2.38 2.95 8.27
CA ARG A 65 3.10 3.84 9.19
C ARG A 65 3.33 3.21 10.56
N ASN A 66 2.37 2.45 11.08
CA ASN A 66 2.42 1.92 12.45
C ASN A 66 3.04 0.52 12.55
N GLU A 67 3.04 -0.25 11.46
CA GLU A 67 3.45 -1.67 11.47
C GLU A 67 4.75 -1.96 10.68
N SER A 68 5.36 -0.97 9.99
CA SER A 68 6.60 -1.15 9.20
C SER A 68 7.88 -0.55 9.81
#